data_AF-A0A0J5T4U6-F1
#
_entry.id   AF-A0A0J5T4U6-F1
#
_cell.length_a   1.000
_cell.length_b   1.000
_cell.length_c   1.000
_cell.angle_alpha   90.00
_cell.angle_beta   90.00
_cell.angle_gamma   90.00
#
_symmetry.space_group_name_H-M   'P 1'
#
loop_
_entity.id
_entity.type
_entity.pdbx_description
1 polymer ?
#
loop_
_entity_poly.entity_id
_entity_poly.type
_entity_poly.pdbx_seq_one_letter_code
_entity_poly.pdbx_strand_id
1 'polypeptide(L)'
;MCGEIDEQAAIGGELQDRLRTIAREQGVTPVAAAGSAPEALQTESGRAAYMDAIYRDGLARAFAGIAGADDDQAIDALACQAIALARLAGHLAGHLPPEADLFRATISSLTDGHSDGAQVAAEQASASAHDHHHHDHGHHHEGDPSAHRH
;
A
#
# COMPACT_ATOMS: atom_id res chain seq x y z
N MET A 1 38.87 -19.07 -3.19
CA MET A 1 37.62 -18.61 -2.51
C MET A 1 36.47 -18.87 -3.47
N CYS A 2 36.06 -20.14 -3.62
CA CYS A 2 35.04 -20.55 -4.61
C CYS A 2 33.89 -21.33 -3.95
N GLY A 3 33.77 -21.34 -2.62
CA GLY A 3 32.71 -22.06 -1.89
C GLY A 3 31.46 -21.23 -1.60
N GLU A 4 31.60 -19.93 -1.40
CA GLU A 4 30.51 -19.10 -0.85
C GLU A 4 29.36 -18.82 -1.85
N ILE A 5 29.65 -18.81 -3.15
CA ILE A 5 28.63 -18.56 -4.19
C ILE A 5 27.73 -19.80 -4.40
N ASP A 6 28.30 -21.00 -4.27
CA ASP A 6 27.60 -22.27 -4.46
C ASP A 6 26.62 -22.54 -3.29
N GLU A 7 27.04 -22.20 -2.07
CA GLU A 7 26.21 -22.32 -0.87
C GLU A 7 24.99 -21.39 -0.89
N GLN A 8 25.17 -20.11 -1.29
CA GLN A 8 24.04 -19.17 -1.40
C GLN A 8 23.03 -19.58 -2.48
N ALA A 9 23.51 -20.10 -3.60
CA ALA A 9 22.64 -20.61 -4.66
C ALA A 9 21.87 -21.86 -4.21
N ALA A 10 22.51 -22.77 -3.46
CA ALA A 10 21.87 -23.95 -2.90
C ALA A 10 20.76 -23.59 -1.88
N ILE A 11 21.03 -22.66 -0.96
CA ILE A 11 20.05 -22.15 0.01
C ILE A 11 18.85 -21.50 -0.71
N GLY A 12 19.12 -20.72 -1.76
CA GLY A 12 18.06 -20.12 -2.58
C GLY A 12 17.19 -21.16 -3.30
N GLY A 13 17.80 -22.23 -3.81
CA GLY A 13 17.09 -23.35 -4.43
C GLY A 13 16.19 -24.10 -3.45
N GLU A 14 16.70 -24.42 -2.27
CA GLU A 14 15.94 -25.10 -1.21
C GLU A 14 14.72 -24.28 -0.77
N LEU A 15 14.89 -22.96 -0.60
CA LEU A 15 13.80 -22.05 -0.28
C LEU A 15 12.72 -22.05 -1.38
N GLN A 16 13.12 -22.01 -2.65
CA GLN A 16 12.17 -22.05 -3.77
C GLN A 16 11.38 -23.37 -3.80
N ASP A 17 12.04 -24.50 -3.57
CA ASP A 17 11.39 -25.81 -3.58
C ASP A 17 10.42 -25.98 -2.40
N ARG A 18 10.80 -25.46 -1.23
CA ARG A 18 9.91 -25.37 -0.07
C ARG A 18 8.68 -24.53 -0.37
N LEU A 19 8.84 -23.34 -0.95
CA LEU A 19 7.73 -22.45 -1.30
C LEU A 19 6.79 -23.07 -2.35
N ARG A 20 7.34 -23.78 -3.35
CA ARG A 20 6.53 -24.52 -4.34
C ARG A 20 5.70 -25.63 -3.68
N THR A 21 6.27 -26.33 -2.70
CA THR A 21 5.57 -27.38 -1.96
C THR A 21 4.39 -26.79 -1.19
N ILE A 22 4.64 -25.70 -0.45
CA ILE A 22 3.60 -24.98 0.31
C ILE A 22 2.50 -24.46 -0.61
N ALA A 23 2.85 -23.87 -1.75
CA ALA A 23 1.86 -23.35 -2.71
C ALA A 23 0.93 -24.46 -3.21
N ARG A 24 1.48 -25.65 -3.53
CA ARG A 24 0.68 -26.82 -3.93
C ARG A 24 -0.26 -27.28 -2.84
N GLU A 25 0.22 -27.37 -1.60
CA GLU A 25 -0.60 -27.78 -0.45
C GLU A 25 -1.75 -26.80 -0.17
N GLN A 26 -1.53 -25.51 -0.41
CA GLN A 26 -2.54 -24.46 -0.27
C GLN A 26 -3.46 -24.32 -1.50
N GLY A 27 -3.29 -25.16 -2.53
CA GLY A 27 -4.06 -25.06 -3.77
C GLY A 27 -3.77 -23.79 -4.58
N VAL A 28 -2.68 -23.09 -4.28
CA VAL A 28 -2.26 -21.88 -4.99
C VAL A 28 -1.46 -22.30 -6.21
N THR A 29 -2.02 -22.07 -7.39
CA THR A 29 -1.23 -22.14 -8.62
C THR A 29 -0.48 -20.82 -8.75
N PRO A 30 0.87 -20.82 -8.77
CA PRO A 30 1.62 -19.61 -9.08
C PRO A 30 1.26 -19.19 -10.50
N VAL A 31 0.35 -18.24 -10.62
CA VAL A 31 0.09 -17.56 -11.88
C VAL A 31 1.29 -16.64 -12.09
N ALA A 32 1.88 -16.66 -13.28
CA ALA A 32 2.83 -15.64 -13.66
C ALA A 32 2.08 -14.30 -13.63
N ALA A 33 2.15 -13.60 -12.50
CA ALA A 33 1.67 -12.24 -12.42
C ALA A 33 2.50 -11.41 -13.41
N ALA A 34 1.87 -10.46 -14.09
CA ALA A 34 2.55 -9.49 -14.96
C ALA A 34 3.40 -8.48 -14.15
N GLY A 35 3.91 -8.89 -13.00
CA GLY A 35 4.84 -8.13 -12.18
C GLY A 35 6.27 -8.28 -12.70
N SER A 36 7.06 -7.23 -12.53
CA SER A 36 8.50 -7.24 -12.82
C SER A 36 9.18 -8.34 -12.01
N ALA A 37 9.84 -9.27 -12.70
CA ALA A 37 10.68 -10.26 -12.06
C ALA A 37 11.70 -9.57 -11.13
N PRO A 38 12.12 -10.21 -10.03
CA PRO A 38 13.13 -9.61 -9.16
C PRO A 38 14.42 -9.39 -9.95
N GLU A 39 14.84 -8.12 -10.07
CA GLU A 39 16.05 -7.72 -10.79
C GLU A 39 17.01 -6.98 -9.86
N ALA A 40 18.30 -7.24 -10.00
CA ALA A 40 19.37 -6.53 -9.30
C ALA A 40 19.23 -6.42 -7.75
N LEU A 41 18.63 -7.43 -7.08
CA LEU A 41 18.41 -7.44 -5.61
C LEU A 41 19.68 -7.32 -4.76
N GLN A 42 20.86 -7.54 -5.35
CA GLN A 42 22.14 -7.30 -4.68
C GLN A 42 22.37 -5.81 -4.37
N THR A 43 21.72 -4.93 -5.13
CA THR A 43 21.79 -3.47 -4.95
C THR A 43 20.62 -2.97 -4.11
N GLU A 44 20.85 -1.90 -3.35
CA GLU A 44 19.78 -1.21 -2.62
C GLU A 44 18.67 -0.70 -3.55
N SER A 45 19.06 -0.08 -4.67
CA SER A 45 18.11 0.41 -5.67
C SER A 45 17.27 -0.71 -6.28
N GLY A 46 17.85 -1.87 -6.58
CA GLY A 46 17.10 -3.02 -7.08
C GLY A 46 16.10 -3.56 -6.05
N ARG A 47 16.48 -3.63 -4.77
CA ARG A 47 15.54 -3.99 -3.69
C ARG A 47 14.39 -2.98 -3.56
N ALA A 48 14.70 -1.68 -3.58
CA ALA A 48 13.69 -0.63 -3.51
C ALA A 48 12.71 -0.71 -4.70
N ALA A 49 13.22 -0.85 -5.92
CA ALA A 49 12.39 -0.99 -7.11
C ALA A 49 11.48 -2.23 -7.05
N TYR A 50 11.99 -3.34 -6.53
CA TYR A 50 11.20 -4.56 -6.36
C TYR A 50 10.10 -4.40 -5.29
N MET A 51 10.41 -3.76 -4.15
CA MET A 51 9.42 -3.44 -3.12
C MET A 51 8.32 -2.51 -3.65
N ASP A 52 8.70 -1.46 -4.38
CA ASP A 52 7.76 -0.54 -5.05
C ASP A 52 6.83 -1.26 -6.02
N ALA A 53 7.36 -2.19 -6.82
CA ALA A 53 6.56 -2.94 -7.78
C ALA A 53 5.51 -3.81 -7.08
N ILE A 54 5.90 -4.52 -6.02
CA ILE A 54 4.98 -5.33 -5.19
C ILE A 54 3.91 -4.43 -4.56
N TYR A 55 4.32 -3.29 -4.00
CA TYR A 55 3.40 -2.34 -3.37
C TYR A 55 2.35 -1.83 -4.36
N ARG A 56 2.77 -1.40 -5.56
CA ARG A 56 1.87 -0.89 -6.60
C ARG A 56 0.90 -1.96 -7.10
N ASP A 57 1.36 -3.18 -7.32
CA ASP A 57 0.50 -4.30 -7.74
C ASP A 57 -0.53 -4.64 -6.65
N GLY A 58 -0.09 -4.72 -5.39
CA GLY A 58 -0.96 -4.95 -4.25
C GLY A 58 -2.02 -3.86 -4.08
N LEU A 59 -1.62 -2.58 -4.23
CA LEU A 59 -2.53 -1.44 -4.13
C LEU A 59 -3.55 -1.42 -5.29
N ALA A 60 -3.10 -1.68 -6.52
CA ALA A 60 -3.98 -1.77 -7.68
C ALA A 60 -5.02 -2.88 -7.52
N ARG A 61 -4.60 -4.05 -7.02
CA ARG A 61 -5.51 -5.16 -6.72
C ARG A 61 -6.49 -4.84 -5.60
N ALA A 62 -6.04 -4.15 -4.55
CA ALA A 62 -6.91 -3.74 -3.45
C ALA A 62 -8.01 -2.80 -3.96
N PHE A 63 -7.64 -1.75 -4.70
CA PHE A 63 -8.59 -0.81 -5.30
C PHE A 63 -9.54 -1.46 -6.30
N ALA A 64 -9.07 -2.39 -7.12
CA ALA A 64 -9.95 -3.14 -8.02
C ALA A 64 -11.01 -3.94 -7.25
N GLY A 65 -10.65 -4.51 -6.09
CA GLY A 65 -11.61 -5.23 -5.25
C GLY A 65 -12.62 -4.31 -4.56
N ILE A 66 -12.21 -3.11 -4.16
CA ILE A 66 -13.12 -2.10 -3.57
C ILE A 66 -14.07 -1.56 -4.63
N ALA A 67 -13.57 -1.25 -5.83
CA ALA A 67 -14.38 -0.75 -6.94
C ALA A 67 -15.42 -1.77 -7.44
N GLY A 68 -15.22 -3.05 -7.17
CA GLY A 68 -16.18 -4.12 -7.47
C GLY A 68 -17.13 -4.46 -6.32
N ALA A 69 -16.98 -3.85 -5.15
CA ALA A 69 -17.87 -4.06 -4.00
C ALA A 69 -19.07 -3.10 -4.04
N ASP A 70 -20.18 -3.52 -3.44
CA ASP A 70 -21.32 -2.63 -3.20
C ASP A 70 -20.94 -1.53 -2.19
N ASP A 71 -21.62 -0.37 -2.26
CA ASP A 71 -21.29 0.80 -1.43
C ASP A 71 -21.31 0.51 0.08
N ASP A 72 -22.23 -0.35 0.53
CA ASP A 72 -22.33 -0.76 1.94
C ASP A 72 -21.28 -1.80 2.35
N GLN A 73 -20.54 -2.36 1.39
CA GLN A 73 -19.50 -3.38 1.58
C GLN A 73 -18.09 -2.85 1.33
N ALA A 74 -17.93 -1.66 0.75
CA ALA A 74 -16.62 -1.11 0.38
C ALA A 74 -15.63 -1.03 1.56
N ILE A 75 -16.11 -0.66 2.74
CA ILE A 75 -15.30 -0.59 3.98
C ILE A 75 -14.89 -1.99 4.43
N ASP A 76 -15.82 -2.95 4.43
CA ASP A 76 -15.54 -4.34 4.82
C ASP A 76 -14.59 -5.01 3.82
N ALA A 77 -14.71 -4.69 2.53
CA ALA A 77 -13.81 -5.15 1.49
C ALA A 77 -12.38 -4.63 1.73
N LEU A 78 -12.21 -3.33 2.01
CA LEU A 78 -10.92 -2.74 2.35
C LEU A 78 -10.31 -3.37 3.62
N ALA A 79 -11.11 -3.52 4.67
CA ALA A 79 -10.66 -4.12 5.93
C ALA A 79 -10.23 -5.58 5.76
N CYS A 80 -11.02 -6.39 5.05
CA CYS A 80 -10.69 -7.78 4.75
C CYS A 80 -9.38 -7.89 3.96
N GLN A 81 -9.18 -7.03 2.96
CA GLN A 81 -7.96 -7.01 2.16
C GLN A 81 -6.74 -6.64 3.01
N ALA A 82 -6.83 -5.60 3.86
CA ALA A 82 -5.74 -5.19 4.73
C ALA A 82 -5.32 -6.31 5.69
N ILE A 83 -6.29 -7.00 6.33
CA ILE A 83 -6.02 -8.13 7.22
C ILE A 83 -5.38 -9.30 6.46
N ALA A 84 -5.89 -9.63 5.28
CA ALA A 84 -5.34 -10.71 4.46
C ALA A 84 -3.89 -10.43 4.02
N LEU A 85 -3.58 -9.20 3.60
CA LEU A 85 -2.24 -8.78 3.20
C LEU A 85 -1.27 -8.79 4.38
N ALA A 86 -1.69 -8.33 5.57
CA ALA A 86 -0.87 -8.40 6.78
C ALA A 86 -0.55 -9.86 7.17
N ARG A 87 -1.54 -10.76 7.08
CA ARG A 87 -1.33 -12.20 7.30
C ARG A 87 -0.36 -12.80 6.27
N LEU A 88 -0.46 -12.40 5.00
CA LEU A 88 0.47 -12.83 3.96
C LEU A 88 1.90 -12.37 4.24
N ALA A 89 2.09 -11.11 4.64
CA ALA A 89 3.40 -10.58 5.00
C ALA A 89 4.04 -11.37 6.14
N GLY A 90 3.29 -11.67 7.20
CA GLY A 90 3.77 -12.52 8.30
C GLY A 90 4.10 -13.95 7.86
N HIS A 91 3.29 -14.53 6.97
CA HIS A 91 3.55 -15.86 6.41
C HIS A 91 4.85 -15.90 5.60
N LEU A 92 5.11 -14.89 4.77
CA LEU A 92 6.34 -14.78 3.98
C LEU A 92 7.57 -14.58 4.86
N ALA A 93 7.48 -13.70 5.87
CA ALA A 93 8.56 -13.46 6.82
C ALA A 93 8.95 -14.73 7.59
N GLY A 94 7.98 -15.60 7.91
CA GLY A 94 8.22 -16.86 8.61
C GLY A 94 9.01 -17.91 7.83
N HIS A 95 9.24 -17.73 6.53
CA HIS A 95 10.08 -18.62 5.71
C HIS A 95 11.53 -18.12 5.57
N LEU A 96 11.86 -16.96 6.10
CA LEU A 96 13.22 -16.44 6.08
C LEU A 96 14.10 -17.16 7.10
N PRO A 97 15.41 -17.32 6.81
CA PRO A 97 16.35 -17.90 7.76
C PRO A 97 16.46 -17.02 9.03
N PRO A 98 16.75 -17.59 10.21
CA PRO A 98 16.78 -16.87 11.49
C PRO A 98 17.75 -15.67 11.51
N GLU A 99 18.85 -15.77 10.76
CA GLU A 99 19.85 -14.71 10.61
C GLU A 99 19.32 -13.50 9.81
N ALA A 100 18.21 -13.69 9.09
CA ALA A 100 17.48 -12.69 8.32
C ALA A 100 16.11 -12.41 8.96
N ASP A 101 16.06 -12.26 10.29
CA ASP A 101 14.83 -11.91 11.01
C ASP A 101 14.30 -10.52 10.57
N LEU A 102 13.44 -10.53 9.56
CA LEU A 102 12.72 -9.38 9.06
C LEU A 102 11.37 -9.20 9.76
N PHE A 103 11.03 -9.98 10.80
CA PHE A 103 9.76 -9.83 11.47
C PHE A 103 9.59 -8.41 12.03
N ARG A 104 10.63 -7.90 12.71
CA ARG A 104 10.62 -6.52 13.21
C ARG A 104 10.49 -5.48 12.11
N ALA A 105 11.19 -5.66 10.99
CA ALA A 105 11.09 -4.77 9.84
C ALA A 105 9.69 -4.80 9.23
N THR A 106 9.08 -6.00 9.12
CA THR A 106 7.72 -6.20 8.61
C THR A 106 6.68 -5.48 9.48
N ILE A 107 6.80 -5.58 10.81
CA ILE A 107 5.92 -4.86 11.74
C ILE A 107 6.12 -3.34 11.66
N SER A 108 7.36 -2.87 11.52
CA SER A 108 7.65 -1.44 11.31
C SER A 108 6.97 -0.95 10.04
N SER A 109 7.19 -1.62 8.90
CA SER A 109 6.59 -1.24 7.62
C SER A 109 5.06 -1.28 7.63
N LEU A 110 4.45 -2.20 8.38
CA LEU A 110 2.99 -2.23 8.57
C LEU A 110 2.50 -0.98 9.32
N THR A 111 3.25 -0.55 10.34
CA THR A 111 2.91 0.63 11.16
C THR A 111 3.14 1.93 10.40
N ASP A 112 4.22 2.00 9.61
CA ASP A 112 4.54 3.13 8.73
C ASP A 112 3.43 3.31 7.69
N GLY A 113 3.02 2.24 7.01
CA GLY A 113 1.93 2.30 6.02
C GLY A 113 0.57 2.69 6.61
N HIS A 114 0.28 2.35 7.86
CA HIS A 114 -0.93 2.83 8.54
C HIS A 114 -0.89 4.34 8.80
N SER A 115 0.29 4.86 9.19
CA SER A 115 0.50 6.28 9.47
C SER A 115 0.41 7.11 8.19
N ASP A 116 0.98 6.62 7.08
CA ASP A 116 0.91 7.25 5.75
C ASP A 116 -0.54 7.41 5.29
N GLY A 117 -1.36 6.36 5.43
CA GLY A 117 -2.78 6.40 5.07
C GLY A 117 -3.56 7.43 5.89
N ALA A 118 -3.30 7.52 7.19
CA ALA A 118 -3.91 8.50 8.06
C ALA A 118 -3.50 9.94 7.70
N GLN A 119 -2.24 10.15 7.33
CA GLN A 119 -1.75 11.46 6.89
C GLN A 119 -2.40 11.90 5.57
N VAL A 120 -2.46 11.04 4.56
CA VAL A 120 -3.11 11.35 3.28
C VAL A 120 -4.59 11.71 3.48
N ALA A 121 -5.31 10.98 4.33
CA ALA A 121 -6.70 11.29 4.65
C ALA A 121 -6.85 12.66 5.33
N ALA A 122 -5.95 13.01 6.25
CA ALA A 122 -5.94 14.32 6.92
C ALA A 122 -5.63 15.47 5.94
N GLU A 123 -4.66 15.28 5.04
CA GLU A 123 -4.32 16.24 3.97
C GLU A 123 -5.51 16.49 3.03
N GLN A 124 -6.23 15.44 2.62
CA GLN A 124 -7.42 15.59 1.77
C GLN A 124 -8.58 16.32 2.49
N ALA A 125 -8.79 16.04 3.78
CA ALA A 125 -9.80 16.71 4.58
C ALA A 125 -9.49 18.21 4.74
N SER A 126 -8.23 18.56 5.01
CA SER A 126 -7.79 19.95 5.13
C SER A 126 -7.86 20.71 3.81
N ALA A 127 -7.48 20.10 2.69
CA ALA A 127 -7.58 20.72 1.36
C ALA A 127 -9.04 21.05 1.00
N SER A 128 -9.98 20.16 1.34
CA SER A 128 -11.41 20.36 1.10
C SER A 128 -12.01 21.49 1.98
N ALA A 129 -11.45 21.73 3.16
CA ALA A 129 -11.90 22.81 4.05
C ALA A 129 -11.47 24.21 3.55
N HIS A 130 -10.39 24.31 2.76
CA HIS A 130 -9.89 25.58 2.24
C HIS A 130 -10.64 26.10 1.00
N ASP A 131 -11.49 25.29 0.38
CA ASP A 131 -12.22 25.64 -0.86
C ASP A 131 -13.59 26.34 -0.61
N HIS A 132 -13.95 26.56 0.66
CA HIS A 132 -15.25 27.15 1.04
C HIS A 132 -15.20 28.66 1.42
N HIS A 133 -14.13 29.39 1.11
CA HIS A 133 -13.93 30.78 1.57
C HIS A 133 -13.96 31.89 0.51
N HIS A 134 -14.56 31.67 -0.67
CA HIS A 134 -14.77 32.75 -1.64
C HIS A 134 -16.23 32.82 -2.11
N HIS A 135 -17.09 33.55 -1.38
CA HIS A 135 -18.22 34.33 -1.92
C HIS A 135 -18.87 35.17 -0.82
N ASP A 136 -18.27 36.32 -0.48
CA ASP A 136 -19.04 37.45 0.04
C ASP A 136 -18.44 38.76 -0.50
N HIS A 137 -18.80 39.09 -1.74
CA HIS A 137 -18.60 40.41 -2.30
C HIS A 137 -19.85 41.23 -2.01
N GLY A 138 -19.69 42.18 -1.09
CA GLY A 138 -20.73 43.10 -0.66
C GLY A 138 -21.32 43.92 -1.80
N HIS A 139 -22.65 44.06 -1.73
CA HIS A 139 -23.40 45.11 -2.39
C HIS A 139 -24.46 45.66 -1.42
N HIS A 140 -24.05 46.62 -0.59
CA HIS A 140 -24.99 47.55 0.05
C HIS A 140 -24.62 48.98 -0.39
N HIS A 141 -25.28 49.43 -1.46
CA HIS A 141 -25.42 50.86 -1.76
C HIS A 141 -26.69 51.34 -1.06
N GLU A 142 -26.56 51.91 0.14
CA GLU A 142 -27.59 52.79 0.71
C GLU A 142 -27.22 54.24 0.42
N GLY A 143 -27.84 54.78 -0.63
CA GLY A 143 -27.86 56.22 -0.92
C GLY A 143 -29.26 56.77 -0.63
N ASP A 144 -29.39 57.37 0.55
CA ASP A 144 -30.26 58.49 0.96
C ASP A 144 -31.55 58.79 0.15
N PRO A 145 -32.74 58.66 0.78
CA PRO A 145 -33.96 59.29 0.31
C PRO A 145 -34.46 60.33 1.32
N SER A 146 -34.17 61.62 1.14
CA SER A 146 -34.90 62.69 1.84
C SER A 146 -34.82 64.05 1.13
N ALA A 147 -35.51 64.14 0.00
CA ALA A 147 -35.89 65.41 -0.62
C ALA A 147 -37.39 65.68 -0.39
N HIS A 148 -37.68 66.89 0.07
CA HIS A 148 -38.93 67.66 -0.06
C HIS A 148 -40.15 67.42 0.86
N ARG A 149 -40.59 68.57 1.43
CA ARG A 149 -41.91 69.02 1.95
C ARG A 149 -41.83 69.36 3.45
N HIS A 150 -42.21 70.53 3.95
CA HIS A 150 -43.09 71.61 3.50
C HIS A 150 -42.64 72.94 4.12
#